data_AF-A0AAD8AUE0-F1
#
_entry.id   AF-A0AAD8AUE0-F1
#
_cell.length_a   1.000
_cell.length_b   1.000
_cell.length_c   1.000
_cell.angle_alpha   90.00
_cell.angle_beta   90.00
_cell.angle_gamma   90.00
#
_symmetry.space_group_name_H-M   'P 1'
#
loop_
_entity.id
_entity.type
_entity.pdbx_description
1 polymer ?
#
loop_
_entity_poly.entity_id
_entity_poly.type
_entity_poly.pdbx_seq_one_letter_code
_entity_poly.pdbx_strand_id
1 'polypeptide(L)'
;MLAIGQPDLLATQEFDRFDVDLDGNIEPTEVQQYFRRYDTNGDNEISRQEYRQEVESHHIHNQEVQRVLLRFFDEIDFNNDGVLDQSDFNKFFANADANKNNLVNENEFTTYFHQLTGGPVVGPAVG
;
A
#
# COMPACT_ATOMS: atom_id res chain seq x y z
N MET A 1 -24.17 2.42 -14.03
CA MET A 1 -23.76 1.04 -14.38
C MET A 1 -22.27 0.95 -14.11
N LEU A 2 -21.88 0.29 -13.01
CA LEU A 2 -20.47 0.01 -12.74
C LEU A 2 -20.02 -1.01 -13.80
N ALA A 3 -18.97 -0.66 -14.55
CA ALA A 3 -18.48 -1.49 -15.63
C ALA A 3 -17.98 -2.83 -15.07
N ILE A 4 -18.52 -3.92 -15.62
CA ILE A 4 -18.07 -5.29 -15.41
C ILE A 4 -16.67 -5.38 -16.01
N GLY A 5 -15.62 -5.09 -15.23
CA GLY A 5 -14.26 -5.07 -15.76
C GLY A 5 -13.14 -4.47 -14.91
N GLN A 6 -13.34 -4.12 -13.63
CA GLN A 6 -12.22 -3.68 -12.78
C GLN A 6 -11.81 -4.82 -11.85
N PRO A 7 -10.87 -5.71 -12.27
CA PRO A 7 -10.13 -6.49 -11.31
C PRO A 7 -9.30 -5.50 -10.48
N ASP A 8 -9.52 -5.54 -9.16
CA ASP A 8 -8.63 -4.98 -8.16
C ASP A 8 -8.58 -3.44 -7.96
N LEU A 9 -9.74 -2.86 -7.65
CA LEU A 9 -9.84 -1.45 -7.26
C LEU A 9 -8.93 -1.06 -6.07
N LEU A 10 -8.62 -2.01 -5.17
CA LEU A 10 -7.82 -1.71 -3.99
C LEU A 10 -6.35 -1.44 -4.32
N ALA A 11 -5.68 -2.28 -5.13
CA ALA A 11 -4.28 -2.00 -5.45
C ALA A 11 -4.13 -0.74 -6.31
N THR A 12 -5.06 -0.46 -7.23
CA THR A 12 -5.06 0.82 -7.96
C THR A 12 -5.24 2.00 -7.00
N GLN A 13 -6.14 1.90 -6.02
CA GLN A 13 -6.30 2.95 -5.01
C GLN A 13 -5.05 3.15 -4.15
N GLU A 14 -4.41 2.07 -3.72
CA GLU A 14 -3.17 2.16 -2.96
C GLU A 14 -2.03 2.69 -3.83
N PHE A 15 -1.94 2.28 -5.09
CA PHE A 15 -1.00 2.82 -6.06
C PHE A 15 -1.13 4.33 -6.20
N ASP A 16 -2.36 4.83 -6.45
CA ASP A 16 -2.64 6.27 -6.56
C ASP A 16 -2.32 7.04 -5.27
N ARG A 17 -2.31 6.37 -4.11
CA ARG A 17 -1.91 7.02 -2.87
C ARG A 17 -0.38 7.15 -2.76
N PHE A 18 0.36 6.19 -3.29
CA PHE A 18 1.82 6.18 -3.35
C PHE A 18 2.38 7.10 -4.44
N ASP A 19 1.75 7.12 -5.62
CA ASP A 19 2.08 8.00 -6.75
C ASP A 19 1.56 9.43 -6.45
N VAL A 20 2.43 10.25 -5.87
CA VAL A 20 2.04 11.56 -5.32
C VAL A 20 1.84 12.58 -6.43
N ASP A 21 2.65 12.51 -7.49
CA ASP A 21 2.59 13.44 -8.60
C ASP A 21 1.73 12.95 -9.79
N LEU A 22 1.24 11.71 -9.71
CA LEU A 22 0.32 11.06 -10.64
C LEU A 22 0.92 10.88 -12.04
N ASP A 23 2.23 10.61 -12.11
CA ASP A 23 2.92 10.37 -13.38
C ASP A 23 2.84 8.90 -13.86
N GLY A 24 2.29 8.00 -13.03
CA GLY A 24 2.15 6.58 -13.30
C GLY A 24 3.34 5.73 -12.86
N ASN A 25 4.29 6.30 -12.11
CA ASN A 25 5.44 5.62 -11.55
C ASN A 25 5.66 6.07 -10.12
N ILE A 26 5.78 5.11 -9.21
CA ILE A 26 6.20 5.40 -7.85
C ILE A 26 7.73 5.49 -7.81
N GLU A 27 8.24 6.56 -7.23
CA GLU A 27 9.67 6.78 -7.04
C GLU A 27 10.07 6.63 -5.56
N PRO A 28 11.36 6.39 -5.25
CA PRO A 28 11.79 6.24 -3.85
C PRO A 28 11.45 7.44 -2.96
N THR A 29 11.41 8.64 -3.54
CA THR A 29 11.02 9.88 -2.86
C THR A 29 9.54 9.94 -2.55
N GLU A 30 8.69 9.37 -3.39
CA GLU A 30 7.24 9.37 -3.19
C GLU A 30 6.81 8.33 -2.17
N VAL A 31 7.49 7.19 -2.15
CA VAL A 31 7.42 6.21 -1.05
C VAL A 31 7.63 6.92 0.29
N GLN A 32 8.70 7.69 0.45
CA GLN A 32 8.94 8.47 1.68
C GLN A 32 7.83 9.51 1.96
N GLN A 33 7.30 10.17 0.93
CA GLN A 33 6.25 11.18 1.09
C GLN A 33 4.93 10.57 1.53
N TYR A 34 4.55 9.43 0.96
CA TYR A 34 3.38 8.67 1.36
C TYR A 34 3.46 8.33 2.85
N PHE A 35 4.62 7.85 3.32
CA PHE A 35 4.79 7.44 4.71
C PHE A 35 4.76 8.58 5.72
N ARG A 36 5.31 9.75 5.37
CA ARG A 36 5.18 10.96 6.20
C ARG A 36 3.74 11.41 6.41
N ARG A 37 2.77 10.93 5.61
CA ARG A 37 1.35 11.20 5.85
C ARG A 37 0.79 10.39 7.02
N TYR A 38 1.38 9.24 7.34
CA TYR A 38 0.93 8.34 8.40
C TYR A 38 1.69 8.55 9.71
N ASP A 39 2.97 8.91 9.64
CA ASP A 39 3.82 9.27 10.79
C ASP A 39 3.28 10.56 11.45
N THR A 40 2.39 10.38 12.44
CA THR A 40 1.63 11.47 13.06
C THR A 40 2.41 12.06 14.23
N ASN A 41 3.22 11.23 14.90
CA ASN A 41 4.03 11.65 16.04
C ASN A 41 5.40 12.24 15.64
N GLY A 42 5.82 12.06 14.39
CA GLY A 42 7.05 12.59 13.79
C GLY A 42 8.32 11.85 14.20
N ASP A 43 8.23 10.57 14.58
CA ASP A 43 9.39 9.76 14.97
C ASP A 43 10.10 9.09 13.77
N ASN A 44 9.58 9.26 12.56
CA ASN A 44 10.01 8.64 11.30
C ASN A 44 9.76 7.13 11.22
N GLU A 45 8.89 6.61 12.07
CA GLU A 45 8.40 5.24 12.06
C GLU A 45 6.86 5.28 11.89
N ILE A 46 6.30 4.33 11.17
CA ILE A 46 4.83 4.15 11.18
C ILE A 46 4.52 3.01 12.11
N SER A 47 3.99 3.35 13.28
CA SER A 47 3.51 2.33 14.20
C SER A 47 2.27 1.63 13.66
N ARG A 48 2.09 0.37 14.03
CA ARG A 48 0.86 -0.38 13.72
C ARG A 48 -0.43 0.33 14.16
N GLN A 49 -0.34 1.16 15.21
CA GLN A 49 -1.46 1.95 15.69
C GLN A 49 -1.79 3.11 14.73
N GLU A 50 -0.79 3.88 14.30
CA GLU A 50 -0.97 4.98 13.34
C GLU A 50 -1.53 4.46 12.03
N TYR A 51 -0.95 3.36 11.50
CA TYR A 51 -1.46 2.74 10.29
C TYR A 51 -2.91 2.27 10.43
N ARG A 52 -3.25 1.60 11.53
CA ARG A 52 -4.62 1.14 11.79
C ARG A 52 -5.61 2.30 11.84
N GLN A 53 -5.27 3.39 12.53
CA GLN A 53 -6.16 4.55 12.65
C GLN A 53 -6.49 5.15 11.29
N GLU A 54 -5.50 5.23 10.40
CA GLU A 54 -5.69 5.72 9.04
C GLU A 54 -6.55 4.78 8.19
N VAL A 55 -6.28 3.46 8.26
CA VAL A 55 -7.07 2.43 7.56
C VAL A 55 -8.52 2.44 8.03
N GLU A 56 -8.76 2.49 9.34
CA GLU A 56 -10.10 2.52 9.92
C GLU A 56 -10.84 3.82 9.55
N SER A 57 -10.15 4.96 9.50
CA SER A 57 -10.74 6.25 9.15
C SER A 57 -11.14 6.37 7.68
N HIS A 58 -10.37 5.76 6.76
CA HIS A 58 -10.63 5.82 5.32
C HIS A 58 -11.49 4.67 4.78
N HIS A 59 -11.49 3.51 5.45
CA HIS A 59 -12.22 2.32 5.02
C HIS A 59 -13.25 1.82 6.06
N ILE A 60 -13.93 2.74 6.74
CA ILE A 60 -14.86 2.50 7.86
C ILE A 60 -15.86 1.36 7.60
N HIS A 61 -16.35 1.21 6.36
CA HIS A 61 -17.43 0.27 6.02
C HIS A 61 -16.98 -1.00 5.29
N ASN A 62 -15.68 -1.25 5.15
CA ASN A 62 -15.18 -2.40 4.40
C ASN A 62 -14.13 -3.20 5.20
N GLN A 63 -14.62 -4.13 6.02
CA GLN A 63 -13.79 -4.99 6.87
C GLN A 63 -12.82 -5.88 6.09
N GLU A 64 -13.16 -6.24 4.85
CA GLU A 64 -12.28 -7.05 4.00
C GLU A 64 -11.07 -6.22 3.54
N VAL A 65 -11.32 -4.99 3.07
CA VAL A 65 -10.26 -4.03 2.73
C VAL A 65 -9.38 -3.73 3.96
N GLN A 66 -9.98 -3.47 5.12
CA GLN A 66 -9.21 -3.26 6.36
C GLN A 66 -8.30 -4.44 6.68
N ARG A 67 -8.82 -5.68 6.57
CA ARG A 67 -8.02 -6.89 6.83
C ARG A 67 -6.85 -6.99 5.85
N VAL A 68 -7.07 -6.65 4.59
CA VAL A 68 -6.03 -6.73 3.56
C VAL A 68 -4.96 -5.67 3.75
N LEU A 69 -5.33 -4.43 4.06
CA LEU A 69 -4.37 -3.37 4.36
C LEU A 69 -3.57 -3.67 5.64
N LEU A 70 -4.22 -4.17 6.69
CA LEU A 70 -3.52 -4.61 7.90
C LEU A 70 -2.57 -5.78 7.64
N ARG A 71 -2.95 -6.71 6.75
CA ARG A 71 -2.05 -7.76 6.30
C ARG A 71 -0.88 -7.20 5.50
N PHE A 72 -1.13 -6.24 4.62
CA PHE A 72 -0.08 -5.56 3.86
C PHE A 72 0.97 -4.96 4.79
N PHE A 73 0.55 -4.23 5.83
CA PHE A 73 1.45 -3.74 6.89
C PHE A 73 2.31 -4.86 7.48
N ASP A 74 1.65 -5.94 7.95
CA ASP A 74 2.34 -7.05 8.63
C ASP A 74 3.33 -7.77 7.68
N GLU A 75 3.13 -7.73 6.36
CA GLU A 75 4.00 -8.38 5.36
C GLU A 75 5.16 -7.48 4.89
N ILE A 76 5.03 -6.15 4.99
CA ILE A 76 6.11 -5.21 4.64
C ILE A 76 6.97 -4.82 5.84
N ASP A 77 6.56 -5.13 7.07
CA ASP A 77 7.41 -5.11 8.27
C ASP A 77 8.42 -6.27 8.19
N PHE A 78 9.50 -6.07 7.42
CA PHE A 78 10.44 -7.14 7.12
C PHE A 78 11.30 -7.53 8.31
N ASN A 79 11.61 -6.57 9.19
CA ASN A 79 12.41 -6.82 10.38
C ASN A 79 11.55 -7.34 11.56
N ASN A 80 10.21 -7.27 11.45
CA ASN A 80 9.22 -7.68 12.44
C ASN A 80 9.36 -6.97 13.78
N ASP A 81 9.72 -5.68 13.77
CA ASP A 81 9.82 -4.86 14.98
C ASP A 81 8.50 -4.16 15.33
N GLY A 82 7.48 -4.29 14.49
CA GLY A 82 6.13 -3.75 14.70
C GLY A 82 5.96 -2.30 14.24
N VAL A 83 6.97 -1.74 13.57
CA VAL A 83 6.92 -0.45 12.90
C VAL A 83 7.33 -0.60 11.45
N LEU A 84 7.01 0.39 10.62
CA LEU A 84 7.59 0.49 9.29
C LEU A 84 8.57 1.65 9.25
N ASP A 85 9.83 1.33 8.99
CA ASP A 85 10.93 2.28 8.92
C ASP A 85 11.53 2.38 7.51
N GLN A 86 12.55 3.23 7.37
CA GLN A 86 13.26 3.41 6.10
C GLN A 86 13.87 2.11 5.53
N SER A 87 14.29 1.18 6.39
CA SER A 87 14.82 -0.12 5.96
C SER A 87 13.75 -0.94 5.26
N ASP A 88 12.55 -0.97 5.84
CA ASP A 88 11.43 -1.71 5.28
C ASP A 88 10.95 -1.11 3.98
N PHE A 89 10.91 0.22 3.89
CA PHE A 89 10.55 0.94 2.66
C PHE A 89 11.54 0.69 1.52
N ASN A 90 12.83 0.67 1.82
CA ASN A 90 13.86 0.36 0.83
C ASN A 90 13.69 -1.07 0.28
N LYS A 91 13.36 -2.02 1.14
CA LYS A 91 13.11 -3.41 0.74
C LYS A 91 11.82 -3.55 -0.06
N PHE A 92 10.75 -2.89 0.38
CA PHE A 92 9.48 -2.84 -0.32
C PHE A 92 9.68 -2.35 -1.75
N PHE A 93 10.32 -1.18 -1.92
CA PHE A 93 10.59 -0.60 -3.23
C PHE A 93 11.44 -1.53 -4.10
N ALA A 94 12.54 -2.06 -3.55
CA ALA A 94 13.43 -2.96 -4.28
C ALA A 94 12.77 -4.29 -4.69
N ASN A 95 11.77 -4.76 -3.93
CA ASN A 95 11.01 -5.96 -4.27
C ASN A 95 9.91 -5.68 -5.29
N ALA A 96 9.31 -4.49 -5.24
CA ALA A 96 8.29 -4.06 -6.20
C ALA A 96 8.90 -3.69 -7.56
N ASP A 97 10.09 -3.07 -7.60
CA ASP A 97 10.84 -2.72 -8.81
C ASP A 97 11.43 -3.98 -9.49
N ALA A 98 10.54 -4.73 -10.15
CA ALA A 98 10.86 -6.01 -10.76
C ALA A 98 11.87 -5.88 -11.90
N ASN A 99 11.77 -4.81 -12.68
CA ASN A 99 12.63 -4.58 -13.84
C ASN A 99 13.94 -3.83 -13.49
N LYS A 100 14.06 -3.28 -12.28
CA LYS A 100 15.23 -2.59 -11.72
C LYS A 100 15.56 -1.27 -12.42
N ASN A 101 14.55 -0.51 -12.83
CA ASN A 101 14.72 0.81 -13.43
C ASN A 101 14.64 1.96 -12.40
N ASN A 102 14.48 1.65 -11.11
CA ASN A 102 14.24 2.60 -10.03
C ASN A 102 12.89 3.32 -10.14
N LEU A 103 11.91 2.70 -10.78
CA LEU A 103 10.52 3.16 -10.86
C LEU A 103 9.62 1.95 -10.63
N VAL A 104 8.53 2.14 -9.90
CA VAL A 104 7.51 1.08 -9.72
C VAL A 104 6.24 1.54 -10.41
N ASN A 105 5.92 0.96 -11.57
CA ASN A 105 4.65 1.25 -12.24
C ASN A 105 3.47 0.48 -11.62
N GLU A 106 2.26 0.80 -12.06
CA GLU A 106 1.02 0.17 -11.56
C GLU A 106 1.04 -1.37 -11.63
N ASN A 107 1.59 -1.95 -12.71
CA ASN A 107 1.62 -3.39 -12.88
C ASN A 107 2.59 -4.06 -11.90
N GLU A 108 3.77 -3.46 -11.71
CA GLU A 108 4.76 -3.90 -10.72
C GLU A 108 4.21 -3.83 -9.30
N PHE A 109 3.61 -2.68 -8.95
CA PHE A 109 2.95 -2.50 -7.66
C PHE A 109 1.84 -3.52 -7.44
N THR A 110 0.89 -3.64 -8.38
CA THR A 110 -0.28 -4.53 -8.26
C THR A 110 0.15 -5.99 -8.13
N THR A 111 1.14 -6.41 -8.93
CA THR A 111 1.67 -7.78 -8.86
C THR A 111 2.24 -8.08 -7.48
N TYR A 112 3.05 -7.16 -6.95
CA TYR A 112 3.68 -7.34 -5.64
C TYR A 112 2.64 -7.25 -4.50
N PHE A 113 1.72 -6.30 -4.59
CA PHE A 113 0.63 -6.13 -3.64
C PHE A 113 -0.22 -7.41 -3.53
N HIS A 114 -0.57 -8.05 -4.64
CA HIS A 114 -1.28 -9.35 -4.64
C HIS A 114 -0.48 -10.46 -4.00
N GLN A 115 0.83 -10.50 -4.25
CA GLN A 115 1.69 -11.52 -3.67
C GLN A 115 1.68 -11.45 -2.14
N LEU A 116 1.70 -10.24 -1.58
CA LEU A 116 1.65 -10.02 -0.13
C LEU A 116 0.23 -10.23 0.43
N THR A 117 -0.80 -9.78 -0.27
CA THR A 117 -2.18 -9.74 0.26
C THR A 117 -3.03 -10.97 -0.07
N GLY A 118 -2.56 -11.83 -0.97
CA GLY A 118 -3.24 -13.09 -1.34
C GLY A 118 -4.16 -12.98 -2.56
N GLY A 119 -3.99 -11.95 -3.40
CA GLY A 119 -4.73 -11.74 -4.64
C GLY A 119 -5.73 -10.58 -4.59
N PRO A 120 -6.54 -10.41 -5.66
CA PRO A 120 -7.45 -9.28 -5.80
C PRO A 120 -8.49 -9.21 -4.69
N VAL A 121 -8.63 -8.03 -4.07
CA VAL A 121 -9.72 -7.79 -3.13
C VAL A 121 -10.94 -7.33 -3.92
N VAL A 122 -11.82 -8.26 -4.23
CA VAL A 122 -13.13 -7.91 -4.80
C VAL A 122 -13.99 -7.33 -3.69
N GLY A 123 -14.10 -6.00 -3.64
CA GLY A 123 -15.02 -5.33 -2.71
C GLY A 123 -16.44 -5.91 -2.81
N PRO A 124 -17.27 -5.79 -1.75
CA PRO A 124 -18.57 -6.44 -1.73
C PRO A 124 -19.38 -6.04 -2.97
N ALA A 125 -19.90 -7.05 -3.68
CA ALA A 125 -20.85 -6.86 -4.76
C ALA A 125 -21.98 -5.98 -4.22
N VAL A 126 -22.09 -4.77 -4.78
CA VAL A 126 -23.21 -3.87 -4.47
C VAL A 126 -24.51 -4.61 -4.76
N GLY A 127 -25.24 -4.93 -3.70
CA GLY A 127 -26.61 -5.46 -3.76
C GLY A 127 -27.62 -4.36 -4.02
#